data_AF-A0A2U2CAI9-F1
#
_entry.id   AF-A0A2U2CAI9-F1
#
_cell.length_a   1.000
_cell.length_b   1.000
_cell.length_c   1.000
_cell.angle_alpha   90.00
_cell.angle_beta   90.00
_cell.angle_gamma   90.00
#
_symmetry.space_group_name_H-M   'P 1'
#
loop_
_entity.id
_entity.type
_entity.pdbx_description
1 polymer ?
#
loop_
_entity_poly.entity_id
_entity_poly.type
_entity_poly.pdbx_seq_one_letter_code
_entity_poly.pdbx_strand_id
1 'polypeptide(L)'
;MTFELTIETAEQIAATALAEAKAAARATLNAWMTEARRAAITDLPGQDLIYQAKEAEARAYVADPSPDLADYPLLSAEIGITAPDAAALASLWISLSADWRATAATLEALRMTTGAAIDTATTKTEIAAALAALPGAGT
;
A
#
# COMPACT_ATOMS: atom_id res chain seq x y z
N MET A 1 -37.29 10.04 -41.15
CA MET A 1 -36.44 10.21 -39.95
C MET A 1 -37.05 9.34 -38.87
N THR A 2 -36.51 8.13 -38.69
CA THR A 2 -37.05 7.17 -37.71
C THR A 2 -36.43 7.50 -36.36
N PHE A 3 -37.26 7.85 -35.39
CA PHE A 3 -36.84 7.96 -34.00
C PHE A 3 -36.96 6.58 -33.37
N GLU A 4 -35.83 5.93 -33.10
CA GLU A 4 -35.81 4.76 -32.21
C GLU A 4 -35.89 5.27 -30.78
N LEU A 5 -36.91 4.81 -30.05
CA LEU A 5 -37.06 5.05 -28.63
C LEU A 5 -36.46 3.86 -27.89
N THR A 6 -35.25 4.00 -27.36
CA THR A 6 -34.64 2.96 -26.51
C THR A 6 -35.27 3.06 -25.12
N ILE A 7 -36.10 2.06 -24.77
CA ILE A 7 -36.68 1.93 -23.43
C ILE A 7 -35.77 1.03 -22.60
N GLU A 8 -35.15 1.57 -21.55
CA GLU A 8 -34.43 0.77 -20.56
C GLU A 8 -35.42 0.14 -19.58
N THR A 9 -35.23 -1.15 -19.32
CA THR A 9 -35.96 -1.88 -18.28
C THR A 9 -35.47 -1.49 -16.89
N ALA A 10 -36.33 -1.69 -15.87
CA ALA A 10 -35.92 -1.49 -14.48
C ALA A 10 -34.71 -2.36 -14.08
N GLU A 11 -34.57 -3.54 -14.67
CA GLU A 11 -33.42 -4.43 -14.47
C GLU A 11 -32.14 -3.82 -15.05
N GLN A 12 -32.19 -3.26 -16.25
CA GLN A 12 -31.04 -2.56 -16.85
C GLN A 12 -30.63 -1.34 -16.02
N ILE A 13 -31.60 -0.55 -15.54
CA ILE A 13 -31.33 0.60 -14.66
C ILE A 13 -30.67 0.13 -13.36
N ALA A 14 -31.18 -0.94 -12.74
CA ALA A 14 -30.62 -1.49 -11.51
C ALA A 14 -29.21 -2.05 -11.72
N ALA A 15 -28.95 -2.74 -12.83
CA ALA A 15 -27.65 -3.27 -13.19
C ALA A 15 -26.63 -2.14 -13.40
N THR A 16 -26.99 -1.09 -14.15
CA THR A 16 -26.15 0.10 -14.33
C THR A 16 -25.85 0.77 -12.99
N ALA A 17 -26.87 0.98 -12.16
CA ALA A 17 -26.70 1.60 -10.85
C ALA A 17 -25.83 0.76 -9.88
N LEU A 18 -25.83 -0.57 -10.01
CA LEU A 18 -24.93 -1.45 -9.26
C LEU A 18 -23.50 -1.35 -9.77
N ALA A 19 -23.31 -1.33 -11.09
CA ALA A 19 -21.99 -1.19 -11.71
C ALA A 19 -21.31 0.13 -11.32
N GLU A 20 -22.06 1.24 -11.34
CA GLU A 20 -21.60 2.56 -10.88
C GLU A 20 -21.22 2.53 -9.40
N ALA A 21 -22.04 1.88 -8.56
CA ALA A 21 -21.74 1.75 -7.13
C ALA A 21 -20.45 0.95 -6.88
N LYS A 22 -20.18 -0.11 -7.66
CA LYS A 22 -18.92 -0.86 -7.59
C LYS A 22 -17.73 0.00 -8.01
N ALA A 23 -17.85 0.77 -9.09
CA ALA A 23 -16.79 1.65 -9.56
C ALA A 23 -16.45 2.73 -8.51
N ALA A 24 -17.48 3.35 -7.91
CA ALA A 24 -17.30 4.31 -6.83
C ALA A 24 -16.63 3.68 -5.59
N ALA A 25 -17.05 2.48 -5.20
CA ALA A 25 -16.44 1.75 -4.08
C ALA A 25 -14.97 1.40 -4.33
N ARG A 26 -14.61 1.05 -5.58
CA ARG A 26 -13.19 0.84 -5.97
C ARG A 26 -12.38 2.11 -5.84
N ALA A 27 -12.92 3.26 -6.22
CA ALA A 27 -12.25 4.54 -6.04
C ALA A 27 -12.04 4.85 -4.54
N THR A 28 -13.06 4.62 -3.70
CA THR A 28 -12.95 4.77 -2.24
C THR A 28 -11.87 3.86 -1.64
N LEU A 29 -11.85 2.57 -2.02
CA LEU A 29 -10.83 1.63 -1.57
C LEU A 29 -9.41 2.10 -1.96
N ASN A 30 -9.22 2.58 -3.19
CA ASN A 30 -7.93 3.07 -3.65
C ASN A 30 -7.49 4.34 -2.91
N ALA A 31 -8.41 5.25 -2.63
CA ALA A 31 -8.14 6.45 -1.83
C ALA A 31 -7.74 6.09 -0.40
N TRP A 32 -8.48 5.17 0.24
CA TRP A 32 -8.15 4.67 1.57
C TRP A 32 -6.76 4.00 1.60
N MET A 33 -6.46 3.14 0.62
CA MET A 33 -5.15 2.49 0.50
C MET A 33 -4.00 3.49 0.34
N THR A 34 -4.24 4.58 -0.39
CA THR A 34 -3.24 5.64 -0.58
C THR A 34 -2.94 6.34 0.73
N GLU A 35 -3.97 6.69 1.49
CA GLU A 35 -3.80 7.34 2.79
C GLU A 35 -3.14 6.41 3.82
N ALA A 36 -3.60 5.15 3.90
CA ALA A 36 -3.02 4.16 4.79
C ALA A 36 -1.53 3.90 4.50
N ARG A 37 -1.12 3.90 3.23
CA ARG A 37 0.30 3.79 2.85
C ARG A 37 1.08 5.06 3.19
N ARG A 38 0.51 6.25 2.97
CA ARG A 38 1.15 7.54 3.28
C ARG A 38 1.53 7.66 4.76
N ALA A 39 0.79 7.03 5.66
CA ALA A 39 1.14 6.97 7.09
C ALA A 39 2.41 6.16 7.38
N ALA A 40 2.80 5.24 6.49
CA ALA A 40 3.91 4.31 6.67
C ALA A 40 5.10 4.54 5.71
N ILE A 41 4.92 5.30 4.62
CA ILE A 41 5.97 5.54 3.62
C ILE A 41 6.24 7.04 3.43
N THR A 42 7.45 7.35 2.97
CA THR A 42 7.82 8.71 2.55
C THR A 42 7.52 8.90 1.08
N ASP A 43 6.55 9.76 0.76
CA ASP A 43 6.20 10.14 -0.61
C ASP A 43 7.20 11.18 -1.14
N LEU A 44 8.34 10.69 -1.64
CA LEU A 44 9.42 11.50 -2.22
C LEU A 44 10.00 10.78 -3.45
N PRO A 45 10.22 11.47 -4.59
CA PRO A 45 10.75 10.83 -5.79
C PRO A 45 12.06 10.07 -5.54
N GLY A 46 12.10 8.79 -5.93
CA GLY A 46 13.27 7.92 -5.78
C GLY A 46 13.50 7.37 -4.36
N GLN A 47 12.70 7.78 -3.38
CA GLN A 47 12.89 7.39 -1.99
C GLN A 47 12.67 5.89 -1.74
N ASP A 48 11.76 5.25 -2.48
CA ASP A 48 11.56 3.80 -2.44
C ASP A 48 12.82 3.03 -2.85
N LEU A 49 13.53 3.52 -3.88
CA LEU A 49 14.79 2.92 -4.33
C LEU A 49 15.89 3.10 -3.29
N ILE A 50 15.94 4.27 -2.64
CA ILE A 50 16.88 4.54 -1.55
C ILE A 50 16.62 3.60 -0.38
N TYR A 51 15.37 3.41 0.05
CA TYR A 51 15.05 2.51 1.16
C TYR A 51 15.37 1.04 0.85
N GLN A 52 15.13 0.59 -0.39
CA GLN A 52 15.54 -0.76 -0.82
C GLN A 52 17.05 -0.93 -0.83
N ALA A 53 17.80 0.06 -1.33
CA ALA A 53 19.26 0.04 -1.32
C ALA A 53 19.82 0.04 0.11
N LYS A 54 19.28 0.88 1.00
CA LYS A 54 19.64 0.93 2.43
C LYS A 54 19.47 -0.44 3.09
N GLU A 55 18.33 -1.09 2.88
CA GLU A 55 18.12 -2.42 3.44
C GLU A 55 19.12 -3.45 2.89
N ALA A 56 19.32 -3.47 1.58
CA ALA A 56 20.25 -4.40 0.95
C ALA A 56 21.67 -4.24 1.51
N GLU A 57 22.13 -2.99 1.63
CA GLU A 57 23.43 -2.64 2.19
C GLU A 57 23.54 -3.04 3.67
N ALA A 58 22.52 -2.75 4.49
CA ALA A 58 22.48 -3.18 5.88
C ALA A 58 22.56 -4.70 6.05
N ARG A 59 21.85 -5.46 5.20
CA ARG A 59 21.90 -6.93 5.22
C ARG A 59 23.26 -7.46 4.82
N ALA A 60 23.89 -6.86 3.81
CA ALA A 60 25.23 -7.22 3.38
C ALA A 60 26.26 -6.94 4.50
N TYR A 61 26.21 -5.75 5.12
CA TYR A 61 27.07 -5.36 6.23
C TYR A 61 26.98 -6.32 7.41
N VAL A 62 25.76 -6.73 7.81
CA VAL A 62 25.56 -7.67 8.93
C VAL A 62 26.05 -9.09 8.61
N ALA A 63 26.01 -9.50 7.34
CA ALA A 63 26.46 -10.82 6.91
C ALA A 63 27.98 -10.91 6.67
N ASP A 64 28.64 -9.76 6.53
CA ASP A 64 30.08 -9.67 6.33
C ASP A 64 30.83 -9.92 7.65
N PRO A 65 31.72 -10.94 7.72
CA PRO A 65 32.48 -11.22 8.94
C PRO A 65 33.58 -10.18 9.24
N SER A 66 33.92 -9.31 8.28
CA SER A 66 34.95 -8.27 8.44
C SER A 66 34.64 -7.05 7.55
N PRO A 67 33.55 -6.31 7.82
CA PRO A 67 33.10 -5.24 6.94
C PRO A 67 34.06 -4.05 6.92
N ASP A 68 34.37 -3.58 5.72
CA ASP A 68 35.00 -2.28 5.49
C ASP A 68 33.90 -1.25 5.13
N LEU A 69 33.75 -0.18 5.91
CA LEU A 69 32.74 0.85 5.67
C LEU A 69 32.88 1.54 4.31
N ALA A 70 34.06 1.50 3.67
CA ALA A 70 34.24 2.02 2.32
C ALA A 70 33.38 1.26 1.27
N ASP A 71 33.02 0.01 1.53
CA ASP A 71 32.16 -0.82 0.67
C ASP A 71 30.66 -0.59 0.93
N TYR A 72 30.32 0.19 1.96
CA TYR A 72 28.95 0.46 2.40
C TYR A 72 28.67 1.98 2.43
N PRO A 73 28.51 2.63 1.25
CA PRO A 73 28.46 4.08 1.13
C PRO A 73 27.22 4.72 1.75
N LEU A 74 26.06 4.04 1.78
CA LEU A 74 24.85 4.59 2.42
C LEU A 74 25.00 4.56 3.94
N LEU A 75 25.49 3.46 4.50
CA LEU A 75 25.80 3.36 5.93
C LEU A 75 26.83 4.41 6.31
N SER A 76 27.94 4.48 5.57
CA SER A 76 29.01 5.45 5.82
C SER A 76 28.50 6.90 5.79
N ALA A 77 27.50 7.22 4.98
CA ALA A 77 26.97 8.58 4.85
C ALA A 77 26.03 9.01 6.00
N GLU A 78 25.43 8.07 6.74
CA GLU A 78 24.39 8.37 7.73
C GLU A 78 24.76 8.01 9.19
N ILE A 79 25.92 7.41 9.40
CA ILE A 79 26.50 7.24 10.74
C ILE A 79 26.70 8.60 11.40
N GLY A 80 26.31 8.71 12.66
CA GLY A 80 26.33 9.96 13.44
C GLY A 80 25.18 10.92 13.14
N ILE A 81 24.37 10.66 12.10
CA ILE A 81 23.18 11.44 11.74
C ILE A 81 21.92 10.70 12.18
N THR A 82 21.75 9.47 11.68
CA THR A 82 20.55 8.66 11.90
C THR A 82 20.72 7.72 13.09
N ALA A 83 21.93 7.19 13.29
CA ALA A 83 22.29 6.30 14.38
C ALA A 83 23.77 6.49 14.76
N PRO A 84 24.21 6.14 15.98
CA PRO A 84 25.56 6.44 16.46
C PRO A 84 26.67 5.68 15.72
N ASP A 85 26.39 4.48 15.20
CA ASP A 85 27.34 3.62 14.50
C ASP A 85 26.68 2.78 13.41
N ALA A 86 27.50 2.09 12.60
CA ALA A 86 27.06 1.29 11.47
C ALA A 86 26.19 0.09 11.87
N ALA A 87 26.49 -0.55 12.99
CA ALA A 87 25.74 -1.73 13.45
C ALA A 87 24.33 -1.32 13.91
N ALA A 88 24.23 -0.23 14.67
CA ALA A 88 22.96 0.36 15.07
C ALA A 88 22.15 0.83 13.87
N LEU A 89 22.79 1.48 12.89
CA LEU A 89 22.13 1.93 11.66
C LEU A 89 21.62 0.78 10.80
N ALA A 90 22.44 -0.26 10.59
CA ALA A 90 22.07 -1.45 9.83
C ALA A 90 20.89 -2.18 10.50
N SER A 91 20.95 -2.36 11.83
CA SER A 91 19.84 -2.95 12.58
C SER A 91 18.56 -2.12 12.44
N LEU A 92 18.66 -0.79 12.50
CA LEU A 92 17.51 0.10 12.33
C LEU A 92 16.87 -0.07 10.95
N TRP A 93 17.64 -0.05 9.87
CA TRP A 93 17.11 -0.19 8.51
C TRP A 93 16.51 -1.58 8.25
N ILE A 94 17.11 -2.64 8.79
CA ILE A 94 16.54 -4.00 8.71
C ILE A 94 15.19 -4.06 9.44
N SER A 95 15.10 -3.49 10.64
CA SER A 95 13.84 -3.46 11.41
C SER A 95 12.76 -2.64 10.69
N LEU A 96 13.09 -1.44 10.21
CA LEU A 96 12.13 -0.62 9.45
C LEU A 96 11.60 -1.35 8.21
N SER A 97 12.46 -2.07 7.49
CA SER A 97 12.01 -2.85 6.34
C SER A 97 11.16 -4.07 6.74
N ALA A 98 11.43 -4.69 7.89
CA ALA A 98 10.57 -5.75 8.41
C ALA A 98 9.18 -5.22 8.80
N ASP A 99 9.13 -4.08 9.50
CA ASP A 99 7.89 -3.40 9.90
C ASP A 99 7.07 -2.97 8.69
N TRP A 100 7.74 -2.41 7.68
CA TRP A 100 7.09 -2.06 6.41
C TRP A 100 6.49 -3.28 5.72
N ARG A 101 7.22 -4.41 5.62
CA ARG A 101 6.68 -5.62 4.99
C ARG A 101 5.45 -6.16 5.72
N ALA A 102 5.48 -6.18 7.05
CA ALA A 102 4.34 -6.63 7.86
C ALA A 102 3.11 -5.73 7.63
N THR A 103 3.33 -4.41 7.62
CA THR A 103 2.30 -3.42 7.34
C THR A 103 1.76 -3.57 5.91
N ALA A 104 2.65 -3.63 4.92
CA ALA A 104 2.29 -3.77 3.51
C ALA A 104 1.51 -5.05 3.22
N ALA A 105 1.89 -6.18 3.84
CA ALA A 105 1.16 -7.43 3.71
C ALA A 105 -0.27 -7.32 4.26
N THR A 106 -0.45 -6.67 5.41
CA THR A 106 -1.76 -6.43 6.01
C THR A 106 -2.63 -5.53 5.13
N LEU A 107 -2.07 -4.41 4.66
CA LEU A 107 -2.77 -3.48 3.76
C LEU A 107 -3.16 -4.14 2.44
N GLU A 108 -2.26 -4.94 1.86
CA GLU A 108 -2.53 -5.62 0.60
C GLU A 108 -3.59 -6.73 0.76
N ALA A 109 -3.60 -7.45 1.88
CA ALA A 109 -4.65 -8.39 2.21
C ALA A 109 -6.02 -7.70 2.34
N LEU A 110 -6.09 -6.54 2.99
CA LEU A 110 -7.32 -5.73 3.04
C LEU A 110 -7.76 -5.28 1.65
N ARG A 111 -6.83 -4.77 0.83
CA ARG A 111 -7.12 -4.35 -0.55
C ARG A 111 -7.72 -5.47 -1.38
N MET A 112 -7.13 -6.67 -1.28
CA MET A 112 -7.57 -7.82 -2.06
C MET A 112 -8.90 -8.38 -1.57
N THR A 113 -9.09 -8.50 -0.26
CA THR A 113 -10.33 -9.04 0.32
C THR A 113 -11.51 -8.08 0.13
N THR A 114 -11.35 -6.78 0.42
CA THR A 114 -12.39 -5.77 0.16
C THR A 114 -12.69 -5.64 -1.33
N GLY A 115 -11.66 -5.67 -2.18
CA GLY A 115 -11.83 -5.66 -3.63
C GLY A 115 -12.65 -6.83 -4.15
N ALA A 116 -12.35 -8.05 -3.69
CA ALA A 116 -13.11 -9.25 -4.05
C ALA A 116 -14.57 -9.17 -3.56
N ALA A 117 -14.80 -8.68 -2.34
CA ALA A 117 -16.14 -8.49 -1.81
C ALA A 117 -16.97 -7.51 -2.66
N ILE A 118 -16.39 -6.38 -3.09
CA ILE A 118 -17.04 -5.43 -4.02
C ILE A 118 -17.38 -6.11 -5.35
N ASP A 119 -16.48 -6.93 -5.90
CA ASP A 119 -16.73 -7.59 -7.19
C ASP A 119 -17.88 -8.60 -7.10
N THR A 120 -17.95 -9.37 -6.02
CA THR A 120 -19.00 -10.37 -5.81
C THR A 120 -20.34 -9.79 -5.35
N ALA A 121 -20.37 -8.54 -4.90
CA ALA A 121 -21.60 -7.90 -4.42
C ALA A 121 -22.68 -7.85 -5.51
N THR A 122 -23.89 -8.22 -5.15
CA THR A 122 -25.11 -8.15 -5.97
C THR A 122 -26.00 -6.97 -5.57
N THR A 123 -25.70 -6.32 -4.45
CA THR A 123 -26.46 -5.19 -3.92
C THR A 123 -25.57 -4.04 -3.44
N LYS A 124 -26.14 -2.84 -3.36
CA LYS A 124 -25.45 -1.66 -2.77
C LYS A 124 -25.16 -1.86 -1.28
N THR A 125 -25.99 -2.62 -0.57
CA THR A 125 -25.78 -2.93 0.85
C THR A 125 -24.54 -3.79 1.06
N GLU A 126 -24.32 -4.79 0.22
CA GLU A 126 -23.11 -5.63 0.26
C GLU A 126 -21.85 -4.82 -0.05
N ILE A 127 -21.93 -3.88 -1.00
CA ILE A 127 -20.83 -2.95 -1.29
C ILE A 127 -20.50 -2.09 -0.06
N ALA A 128 -21.52 -1.54 0.61
CA ALA A 128 -21.33 -0.75 1.82
C ALA A 128 -20.72 -1.59 2.96
N ALA A 129 -21.15 -2.85 3.11
CA ALA A 129 -20.58 -3.77 4.10
C ALA A 129 -19.11 -4.09 3.80
N ALA A 130 -18.73 -4.27 2.54
CA ALA A 130 -17.34 -4.49 2.13
C ALA A 130 -16.43 -3.30 2.51
N LEU A 131 -16.92 -2.07 2.34
CA LEU A 131 -16.18 -0.86 2.72
C LEU A 131 -16.12 -0.64 4.23
N ALA A 132 -17.17 -1.02 4.97
CA ALA A 132 -17.21 -0.89 6.43
C ALA A 132 -16.18 -1.77 7.14
N ALA A 133 -15.62 -2.78 6.46
CA ALA A 133 -14.53 -3.59 6.97
C ALA A 133 -13.17 -2.87 6.98
N LEU A 134 -13.05 -1.72 6.30
CA LEU A 134 -11.82 -0.93 6.32
C LEU A 134 -11.68 -0.20 7.66
N PRO A 135 -10.53 -0.31 8.35
CA PRO A 135 -10.25 0.48 9.54
C PRO A 135 -10.32 1.99 9.30
N GLY A 136 -10.49 2.79 10.35
CA GLY A 136 -10.24 4.23 10.25
C GLY A 136 -8.81 4.47 9.75
N ALA A 137 -8.61 5.42 8.85
CA ALA A 137 -7.31 5.64 8.17
C ALA A 137 -6.19 6.20 9.08
N GLY A 138 -6.22 5.92 10.39
CA GLY A 138 -5.26 6.47 11.35
C GLY A 138 -5.35 5.90 12.77
N THR A 139 -5.60 4.60 12.93
CA THR A 139 -5.43 3.90 14.23
C THR A 139 -4.33 2.87 14.14
#